data_AF-A0A947X773-F1
#
_entry.id   AF-A0A947X773-F1
#
_cell.length_a   1.000
_cell.length_b   1.000
_cell.length_c   1.000
_cell.angle_alpha   90.00
_cell.angle_beta   90.00
_cell.angle_gamma   90.00
#
_symmetry.space_group_name_H-M   'P 1'
#
loop_
_entity.id
_entity.type
_entity.pdbx_description
1 polymer ?
#
loop_
_entity_poly.entity_id
_entity_poly.type
_entity_poly.pdbx_seq_one_letter_code
_entity_poly.pdbx_strand_id
1 'polypeptide(L)'
;MKTRFALVGAATLATLTLAACGDTEDASMESQADTVEIPANEALEGVYDEPVMDPQADYVESEQVTTTAPAVAAEEQEIEEASENAAANAAAAADAMIEE
;
A
#
# COMPACT_ATOMS: atom_id res chain seq x y z
N MET A 1 41.56 4.71 1.95
CA MET A 1 40.80 5.01 3.18
C MET A 1 39.91 6.25 3.06
N LYS A 2 40.29 7.30 2.32
CA LYS A 2 39.52 8.55 2.14
C LYS A 2 38.08 8.37 1.62
N THR A 3 37.85 7.44 0.70
CA THR A 3 36.53 7.18 0.08
C THR A 3 35.54 6.49 1.01
N ARG A 4 36.02 5.71 1.98
CA ARG A 4 35.18 5.02 2.97
C ARG A 4 34.61 5.99 4.01
N PHE A 5 35.39 6.99 4.41
CA PHE A 5 34.94 8.04 5.34
C PHE A 5 33.93 8.99 4.68
N ALA A 6 34.05 9.25 3.38
CA ALA A 6 33.09 10.07 2.63
C ALA A 6 31.70 9.39 2.52
N LEU A 7 31.68 8.08 2.32
CA LEU A 7 30.45 7.31 2.20
C LEU A 7 29.72 7.19 3.55
N VAL A 8 30.47 6.98 4.64
CA VAL A 8 29.91 6.97 6.01
C VAL A 8 29.33 8.34 6.37
N GLY A 9 30.00 9.44 6.02
CA GLY A 9 29.49 10.79 6.28
C GLY A 9 28.19 11.11 5.53
N ALA A 10 28.10 10.70 4.26
CA ALA A 10 26.89 10.87 3.46
C ALA A 10 25.71 10.04 4.01
N ALA A 11 25.97 8.81 4.45
CA ALA A 11 24.97 7.96 5.07
C ALA A 11 24.42 8.56 6.37
N THR A 12 25.29 9.13 7.23
CA THR A 12 24.87 9.74 8.49
C THR A 12 24.07 11.03 8.31
N LEU A 13 24.35 11.81 7.25
CA LEU A 13 23.57 13.00 6.90
C LEU A 13 22.20 12.62 6.33
N ALA A 14 22.15 11.57 5.50
CA ALA A 14 20.90 11.05 4.95
C ALA A 14 19.95 10.52 6.03
N THR A 15 20.47 9.84 7.07
CA THR A 15 19.65 9.37 8.19
C THR A 15 19.14 10.53 9.06
N LEU A 16 19.90 11.62 9.21
CA LEU A 16 19.48 12.78 9.99
C LEU A 16 18.39 13.60 9.26
N THR A 17 18.49 13.72 7.93
CA THR A 17 17.45 14.37 7.12
C THR A 17 16.20 13.50 6.98
N LEU A 18 16.35 12.17 6.97
CA LEU A 18 15.21 11.25 6.97
C LEU A 18 14.48 11.26 8.32
N ALA A 19 15.18 11.41 9.44
CA ALA A 19 14.56 11.58 10.75
C ALA A 19 13.80 12.93 10.88
N ALA A 20 14.26 13.98 10.20
CA ALA A 20 13.58 15.28 10.18
C ALA A 20 12.43 15.38 9.15
N CYS A 21 12.39 14.48 8.16
CA CYS A 21 11.32 14.38 7.16
C CYS A 21 10.40 13.15 7.39
N GLY A 22 10.70 12.35 8.42
CA GLY A 22 9.95 11.18 8.87
C GLY A 22 9.34 11.34 10.27
N ASP A 23 9.51 12.49 10.91
CA ASP A 23 8.60 12.96 11.98
C ASP A 23 7.32 13.46 11.31
N THR A 24 6.66 12.56 10.58
CA THR A 24 5.26 12.77 10.22
C THR A 24 4.53 12.44 11.51
N GLU A 25 4.08 13.45 12.24
CA GLU A 25 3.07 13.22 13.27
C GLU A 25 1.99 12.33 12.64
N ASP A 26 1.78 11.17 13.23
CA ASP A 26 0.82 10.19 12.75
C ASP A 26 -0.56 10.87 12.82
N ALA A 27 -1.00 11.47 11.72
CA ALA A 27 -2.25 12.20 11.64
C ALA A 27 -3.46 11.28 11.92
N SER A 28 -3.25 9.96 11.84
CA SER A 28 -4.22 8.95 12.28
C SER A 28 -4.47 8.93 13.79
N MET A 29 -3.57 9.44 14.64
CA MET A 29 -3.82 9.56 16.09
C MET A 29 -4.58 10.83 16.46
N GLU A 30 -4.44 11.92 15.69
CA GLU A 30 -5.11 13.20 15.99
C GLU A 30 -6.55 13.25 15.47
N SER A 31 -6.84 12.48 14.42
CA SER A 31 -8.19 12.26 13.90
C SER A 31 -8.70 10.89 14.33
N GLN A 32 -9.06 10.74 15.61
CA GLN A 32 -10.14 9.80 15.93
C GLN A 32 -11.39 10.36 15.26
N ALA A 33 -11.65 9.95 14.02
CA ALA A 33 -12.90 10.24 13.37
C ALA A 33 -13.96 9.57 14.25
N ASP A 34 -14.67 10.37 15.05
CA ASP A 34 -15.85 9.92 15.74
C ASP A 34 -16.73 9.28 14.67
N THR A 35 -16.83 7.96 14.69
CA THR A 35 -17.79 7.25 13.85
C THR A 35 -19.14 7.68 14.38
N VAL A 36 -19.73 8.66 13.71
CA VAL A 36 -21.10 9.05 13.98
C VAL A 36 -21.94 7.84 13.61
N GLU A 37 -22.35 7.09 14.64
CA GLU A 37 -23.30 5.96 14.56
C GLU A 37 -24.72 6.48 14.25
N ILE A 38 -24.82 7.50 13.40
CA ILE A 38 -26.08 8.06 12.94
C ILE A 38 -26.43 7.28 11.66
N PRO A 39 -27.56 6.56 11.63
CA PRO A 39 -28.04 5.93 10.42
C PRO A 39 -28.09 6.95 9.27
N ALA A 40 -27.67 6.55 8.06
CA ALA A 40 -27.63 7.46 6.92
C ALA A 40 -28.95 8.23 6.70
N ASN A 41 -30.08 7.59 6.97
CA ASN A 41 -31.41 8.20 6.89
C ASN A 41 -31.62 9.34 7.89
N GLU A 42 -31.10 9.20 9.12
CA GLU A 42 -31.17 10.23 10.18
C GLU A 42 -30.26 11.41 9.83
N ALA A 43 -29.09 11.15 9.24
CA ALA A 43 -28.19 12.21 8.76
C ALA A 43 -28.78 13.04 7.60
N LEU A 44 -29.77 12.50 6.90
CA LEU A 44 -30.48 13.16 5.79
C LEU A 44 -31.82 13.78 6.22
N GLU A 45 -32.20 13.71 7.50
CA GLU A 45 -33.40 14.36 7.99
C GLU A 45 -33.35 15.88 7.75
N GLY A 46 -34.39 16.43 7.11
CA GLY A 46 -34.46 17.85 6.80
C GLY A 46 -33.80 18.26 5.48
N VAL A 47 -33.15 17.34 4.76
CA VAL A 47 -32.70 17.55 3.38
C VAL A 47 -33.86 17.20 2.43
N TYR A 48 -34.45 18.23 1.83
CA TYR A 48 -35.57 18.08 0.88
C TYR A 48 -35.18 18.41 -0.55
N ASP A 49 -33.94 18.86 -0.75
CA ASP A 49 -33.45 19.23 -2.07
C ASP A 49 -33.31 17.99 -2.95
N GLU A 50 -33.75 18.10 -4.20
CA GLU A 50 -33.53 17.05 -5.18
C GLU A 50 -32.01 16.92 -5.48
N PRO A 51 -31.47 15.69 -5.58
CA PRO A 51 -30.09 15.50 -5.98
C PRO A 51 -29.78 16.20 -7.30
N VAL A 52 -28.68 16.95 -7.35
CA VAL A 52 -28.23 17.59 -8.58
C VAL A 52 -27.78 16.50 -9.55
N MET A 53 -28.34 16.54 -10.77
CA MET A 53 -27.97 15.61 -11.83
C MET A 53 -26.48 15.79 -12.19
N ASP A 54 -25.68 14.74 -12.04
CA ASP A 54 -24.31 14.70 -12.54
C ASP A 54 -24.32 14.33 -14.04
N PRO A 55 -23.93 15.24 -14.95
CA PRO A 55 -23.86 14.95 -16.39
C PRO A 55 -22.84 13.86 -16.76
N GLN A 56 -21.96 13.47 -15.83
CA GLN A 56 -20.97 12.41 -16.00
C GLN A 56 -21.31 11.15 -15.21
N ALA A 57 -22.50 11.03 -14.62
CA ALA A 57 -22.92 9.80 -13.94
C ALA A 57 -22.92 8.57 -14.88
N ASP A 58 -23.24 8.79 -16.16
CA ASP A 58 -23.19 7.76 -17.21
C ASP A 58 -21.81 7.64 -17.87
N TYR A 59 -20.80 8.38 -17.39
CA TYR A 59 -19.44 8.28 -17.91
C TYR A 59 -18.84 6.93 -17.48
N VAL A 60 -18.95 5.96 -18.38
CA VAL A 60 -18.14 4.76 -18.32
C VAL A 60 -16.78 5.14 -18.90
N GLU A 61 -15.80 5.38 -18.02
CA GLU A 61 -14.41 5.34 -18.43
C GLU A 61 -14.13 3.91 -18.91
N SER A 62 -14.11 3.72 -20.23
CA SER A 62 -13.60 2.49 -20.81
C SER A 62 -12.08 2.53 -20.66
N GLU A 63 -11.56 2.35 -19.45
CA GLU A 63 -10.24 1.77 -19.33
C GLU A 63 -10.35 0.42 -20.03
N GLN A 64 -9.77 0.33 -21.23
CA GLN A 64 -9.58 -0.96 -21.84
C GLN A 64 -8.63 -1.71 -20.91
N VAL A 65 -9.19 -2.52 -20.01
CA VAL A 65 -8.47 -3.58 -19.33
C VAL A 65 -8.04 -4.53 -20.45
N THR A 66 -6.92 -4.21 -21.07
CA THR A 66 -6.24 -5.03 -22.06
C THR A 66 -5.51 -6.11 -21.27
N THR A 67 -6.29 -7.01 -20.68
CA THR A 67 -5.77 -8.29 -20.22
C THR A 67 -5.50 -9.11 -21.48
N THR A 68 -4.28 -9.01 -22.01
CA THR A 68 -3.85 -9.94 -23.05
C THR A 68 -3.60 -11.30 -22.39
N ALA A 69 -4.14 -12.38 -22.94
CA ALA A 69 -3.88 -13.75 -22.48
C ALA A 69 -2.40 -14.07 -22.16
N PRO A 70 -1.39 -13.58 -22.92
CA PRO A 70 0.02 -13.77 -22.55
C PRO A 70 0.45 -13.07 -21.27
N ALA A 71 -0.19 -11.95 -20.87
CA ALA A 71 0.14 -11.25 -19.62
C ALA A 71 -0.34 -12.03 -18.39
N VAL A 72 -1.54 -12.60 -18.44
CA VAL A 72 -2.09 -13.43 -17.34
C VAL A 72 -1.27 -14.70 -17.15
N ALA A 73 -0.90 -15.36 -18.24
CA ALA A 73 -0.09 -16.58 -18.17
C ALA A 73 1.34 -16.31 -17.63
N ALA A 74 1.87 -15.11 -17.81
CA ALA A 74 3.17 -14.71 -17.26
C ALA A 74 3.07 -14.40 -15.76
N GLU A 75 2.02 -13.69 -15.32
CA GLU A 75 1.78 -13.42 -13.89
C GLU A 75 1.52 -14.71 -13.10
N GLU A 76 0.75 -15.66 -13.65
CA GLU A 76 0.51 -16.96 -13.02
C GLU A 76 1.80 -17.76 -12.81
N GLN A 77 2.71 -17.76 -13.80
CA GLN A 77 4.02 -18.41 -13.69
C GLN A 77 4.91 -17.74 -12.63
N GLU A 78 4.93 -16.41 -12.57
CA GLU A 78 5.72 -15.67 -11.59
C GLU A 78 5.22 -15.93 -10.16
N ILE A 79 3.89 -16.02 -9.97
CA ILE A 79 3.28 -16.36 -8.69
C ILE A 79 3.62 -17.79 -8.26
N GLU A 80 3.59 -18.75 -9.18
CA GLU A 80 3.91 -20.14 -8.89
C GLU A 80 5.39 -20.30 -8.48
N GLU A 81 6.32 -19.70 -9.24
CA GLU A 81 7.76 -19.69 -8.90
C GLU A 81 8.04 -18.99 -7.56
N ALA A 82 7.37 -17.88 -7.28
CA ALA A 82 7.50 -17.19 -5.99
C ALA A 82 6.99 -18.05 -4.83
N SER A 83 5.90 -18.81 -5.03
CA SER A 83 5.35 -19.71 -4.01
C SER A 83 6.30 -20.88 -3.70
N GLU A 84 6.89 -21.48 -4.74
CA GLU A 84 7.84 -22.59 -4.59
C GLU A 84 9.10 -22.14 -3.86
N ASN A 85 9.61 -20.95 -4.20
CA ASN A 85 10.78 -20.37 -3.54
C ASN A 85 10.50 -20.03 -2.07
N ALA A 86 9.32 -19.50 -1.76
CA ALA A 86 8.89 -19.25 -0.38
C ALA A 86 8.79 -20.56 0.44
N ALA A 87 8.22 -21.62 -0.14
CA ALA A 87 8.14 -22.93 0.51
C ALA A 87 9.53 -23.55 0.73
N ALA A 88 10.42 -23.46 -0.25
CA ALA A 88 11.80 -23.95 -0.15
C ALA A 88 12.59 -23.20 0.94
N ASN A 89 12.45 -21.87 1.01
CA ASN A 89 13.11 -21.06 2.02
C ASN A 89 12.58 -21.35 3.44
N ALA A 90 11.26 -21.56 3.58
CA ALA A 90 10.66 -21.95 4.85
C ALA A 90 11.14 -23.33 5.32
N ALA A 91 11.26 -24.30 4.40
CA ALA A 91 11.80 -25.62 4.70
C ALA A 91 13.28 -25.54 5.13
N ALA A 92 14.10 -24.79 4.41
CA ALA A 92 15.51 -24.60 4.75
C ALA A 92 15.70 -23.90 6.11
N ALA A 93 14.86 -22.91 6.42
CA ALA A 93 14.87 -22.25 7.72
C ALA A 93 14.43 -23.20 8.85
N ALA A 94 13.44 -24.06 8.61
CA ALA A 94 13.00 -25.06 9.58
C ALA A 94 14.07 -26.12 9.84
N ASP A 95 14.75 -26.62 8.81
CA ASP A 95 15.85 -27.58 8.96
C ASP A 95 17.04 -26.96 9.70
N ALA A 96 17.38 -25.70 9.42
CA ALA A 96 18.45 -24.98 10.13
C ALA A 96 18.14 -24.77 11.63
N MET A 97 16.87 -24.72 12.02
CA MET A 97 16.45 -24.65 13.43
C MET A 97 16.44 -26.02 14.13
N ILE A 98 16.45 -27.12 13.37
CA ILE A 98 16.45 -28.50 13.89
C ILE A 98 17.90 -29.02 14.06
N GLU A 99 18.86 -28.49 13.28
CA GLU A 99 20.29 -28.85 13.36
C GLU A 99 21.10 -28.06 14.43
N GLU A 100 20.46 -27.25 15.28
CA GLU A 100 21.06 -26.61 16.49
C GLU A 100 20.65 -27.32 17.78
#